data_AF-A0A6B3CX82-F1
#
_entry.id   AF-A0A6B3CX82-F1
#
_cell.length_a   1.000
_cell.length_b   1.000
_cell.length_c   1.000
_cell.angle_alpha   90.00
_cell.angle_beta   90.00
_cell.angle_gamma   90.00
#
_symmetry.space_group_name_H-M   'P 1'
#
loop_
_entity.id
_entity.type
_entity.pdbx_description
1 polymer ?
#
loop_
_entity_poly.entity_id
_entity_poly.type
_entity_poly.pdbx_seq_one_letter_code
_entity_poly.pdbx_strand_id
1 'polypeptide(L)' 'AEQDLGPANSPQENDLVNELLAPAAGESPGDLPDWSSLLVGPLYRGTEVTLR' A
#
# COMPACT_ATOMS: atom_id res chain seq x y z
N ALA A 1 -13.94 8.29 16.04
CA ALA A 1 -13.46 6.90 16.02
C ALA A 1 -12.31 6.88 15.02
N GLU A 2 -11.10 6.69 15.51
CA GLU A 2 -9.93 6.52 14.63
C GLU A 2 -10.13 5.18 13.94
N GLN A 3 -10.60 5.22 12.69
CA GLN A 3 -10.71 4.03 11.85
C GLN A 3 -9.30 3.66 11.43
N ASP A 4 -8.62 2.92 12.30
CA ASP A 4 -7.27 2.43 12.07
C ASP A 4 -7.31 1.31 11.02
N LEU A 5 -6.39 1.34 10.07
CA LEU A 5 -6.31 0.36 8.97
C LEU A 5 -5.69 -0.97 9.42
N GLY A 6 -5.58 -1.19 10.74
CA GLY A 6 -4.85 -2.29 11.33
C GLY A 6 -3.34 -2.00 11.41
N PRO A 7 -2.54 -3.01 11.77
CA PRO A 7 -1.08 -2.85 11.88
C PRO A 7 -0.46 -2.43 10.54
N ALA A 8 0.73 -1.83 10.59
CA ALA A 8 1.46 -1.47 9.38
C ALA A 8 1.66 -2.68 8.45
N ASN A 9 1.41 -2.47 7.15
CA ASN A 9 1.43 -3.50 6.11
C ASN A 9 0.38 -4.61 6.35
N SER A 10 -0.76 -4.25 6.95
CA SER A 10 -1.93 -5.13 7.06
C SER A 10 -2.53 -5.40 5.67
N PRO A 11 -3.29 -6.51 5.50
CA PRO A 11 -4.07 -6.73 4.29
C PRO A 11 -5.00 -5.56 3.94
N GLN A 12 -5.65 -4.97 4.96
CA GLN A 12 -6.60 -3.87 4.76
C GLN A 12 -5.89 -2.60 4.28
N GLU A 13 -4.69 -2.31 4.78
CA GLU A 13 -3.88 -1.21 4.27
C GLU A 13 -3.43 -1.48 2.84
N ASN A 14 -2.99 -2.70 2.53
CA ASN A 14 -2.55 -3.08 1.20
C ASN A 14 -3.68 -2.91 0.18
N ASP A 15 -4.90 -3.33 0.53
CA ASP A 15 -6.09 -3.15 -0.31
C ASP A 15 -6.31 -1.67 -0.62
N LEU A 16 -6.26 -0.79 0.39
CA LEU A 16 -6.39 0.66 0.19
C LEU A 16 -5.27 1.23 -0.69
N VAL A 17 -4.02 0.82 -0.45
CA VAL A 17 -2.88 1.28 -1.24
C VAL A 17 -3.01 0.86 -2.71
N ASN A 18 -3.48 -0.37 -2.97
CA ASN A 18 -3.70 -0.86 -4.32
C ASN A 18 -4.79 -0.09 -5.06
N GLU A 19 -5.88 0.25 -4.39
CA GLU A 19 -6.95 1.11 -4.95
C GLU A 19 -6.42 2.49 -5.38
N LEU A 20 -5.45 3.05 -4.65
CA LEU A 20 -4.84 4.34 -4.98
C LEU A 20 -3.81 4.24 -6.13
N LEU A 21 -3.10 3.13 -6.24
CA LEU A 21 -2.03 2.92 -7.24
C LEU A 21 -2.55 2.45 -8.60
N ALA A 22 -3.57 1.60 -8.59
CA ALA A 22 -4.09 0.93 -9.79
C ALA A 22 -4.43 1.89 -10.95
N PRO A 23 -5.07 3.06 -10.72
CA PRO A 23 -5.35 4.01 -11.79
C PRO A 23 -4.10 4.56 -12.48
N ALA A 24 -3.01 4.76 -11.73
CA ALA A 24 -1.75 5.25 -12.27
C ALA A 24 -0.98 4.16 -13.04
N ALA A 25 -1.18 2.89 -12.66
CA ALA A 25 -0.62 1.74 -13.36
C ALA A 25 -1.44 1.31 -14.60
N GLY A 26 -2.72 1.69 -14.68
CA GLY A 26 -3.64 1.23 -15.73
C GLY A 26 -4.04 -0.24 -15.57
N GLU A 27 -3.93 -0.77 -14.36
CA GLU A 27 -4.24 -2.15 -13.98
C GLU A 27 -5.41 -2.17 -12.99
N SER A 28 -6.00 -3.35 -12.72
CA SER A 28 -6.95 -3.49 -11.63
C SER A 28 -6.20 -3.60 -10.29
N PRO A 29 -6.78 -3.17 -9.16
CA PRO A 29 -6.14 -3.27 -7.84
C PRO A 29 -5.68 -4.69 -7.47
N GLY A 30 -6.43 -5.72 -7.90
CA GLY A 30 -6.08 -7.14 -7.68
C GLY A 30 -5.04 -7.71 -8.64
N ASP A 31 -4.65 -6.96 -9.68
CA ASP A 31 -3.63 -7.37 -10.65
C ASP A 31 -2.24 -6.80 -10.28
N LEU A 32 -2.19 -5.86 -9.35
CA LEU A 32 -0.94 -5.26 -8.88
C LEU A 32 -0.06 -6.29 -8.14
N PRO A 33 1.27 -6.21 -8.27
CA PRO A 33 2.16 -7.09 -7.54
C PRO A 33 2.09 -6.89 -6.03
N ASP A 34 2.19 -7.98 -5.26
CA ASP A 34 2.18 -7.95 -3.78
C ASP A 34 3.26 -7.06 -3.14
N TRP A 35 4.37 -6.81 -3.85
CA TRP A 35 5.45 -5.94 -3.36
C TRP A 35 5.13 -4.44 -3.48
N SER A 36 4.08 -4.06 -4.21
CA SER A 36 3.71 -2.66 -4.43
C SER A 36 3.40 -1.95 -3.10
N SER A 37 2.60 -2.57 -2.22
CA SER A 37 2.29 -2.01 -0.91
C SER A 37 3.49 -1.99 0.06
N LEU A 38 4.43 -2.92 -0.10
CA LEU A 38 5.63 -3.03 0.75
C LEU A 38 6.53 -1.78 0.66
N LEU A 39 6.65 -1.18 -0.52
CA LEU A 39 7.44 0.03 -0.74
C LEU A 39 6.59 1.30 -0.64
N VAL A 40 5.33 1.23 -1.06
CA VAL A 40 4.47 2.41 -1.15
C VAL A 40 3.75 2.71 0.17
N GLY A 41 3.36 1.71 0.95
CA GLY A 41 2.74 1.89 2.26
C GLY A 41 3.61 2.72 3.22
N PRO A 42 4.92 2.40 3.37
CA PRO A 42 5.85 3.24 4.10
C PRO A 42 5.96 4.68 3.56
N LEU A 43 5.96 4.87 2.24
CA LEU A 43 6.01 6.19 1.62
C LEU A 43 4.78 7.04 2.00
N TYR A 44 3.56 6.47 1.92
CA TYR A 44 2.34 7.18 2.31
C TYR A 44 2.25 7.49 3.82
N ARG A 45 2.95 6.73 4.66
CA ARG A 45 3.11 7.04 6.10
C ARG A 45 4.19 8.08 6.40
N GLY A 46 4.95 8.53 5.41
CA GLY A 46 6.09 9.43 5.63
C GLY A 46 7.27 8.73 6.31
N THR A 47 7.43 7.42 6.11
CA THR A 47 8.53 6.61 6.67
C THR A 47 9.57 6.29 5.61
N GLU A 48 10.85 6.29 6.00
CA GLU A 48 11.98 6.00 5.11
C GLU A 48 12.30 4.48 5.12
N VAL A 49 12.52 3.90 3.94
CA VAL A 49 12.85 2.48 3.76
C VAL A 49 14.23 2.35 3.15
N THR A 50 15.12 1.62 3.83
CA THR A 50 16.44 1.23 3.30
C THR A 50 16.41 -0.24 2.87
N LEU A 51 16.63 -0.51 1.59
CA LEU A 51 16.85 -1.87 1.08
C LEU A 51 18.33 -2.27 1.28
N ARG A 52 18.59 -3.51 1.67
CA ARG A 52 19.93 -4.07 1.87
C ARG A 52 20.10 -5.33 1.06
#